data_AF-A0A2E7Y729-F1
#
_entry.id   AF-A0A2E7Y729-F1
#
_cell.length_a   1.000
_cell.length_b   1.000
_cell.length_c   1.000
_cell.angle_alpha   90.00
_cell.angle_beta   90.00
_cell.angle_gamma   90.00
#
_symmetry.space_group_name_H-M   'P 1'
#
loop_
_entity.id
_entity.type
_entity.pdbx_description
1 polymer ?
#
loop_
_entity_poly.entity_id
_entity_poly.type
_entity_poly.pdbx_seq_one_letter_code
_entity_poly.pdbx_strand_id
1 'polypeptide(L)'
;MGLGTFGGGVGCVSWLLEQGADVTITDLRDEQTLGPSLSEFEHQRCRLVLGRHAAADFAEADLIIVNPAVPKPWSNPYLKVAEEAGIPMCTEISLLTDRLD
;
A
#
# COMPACT_ATOMS: atom_id res chain seq x y z
N MET A 1 -1.16 -0.50 1.63
CA MET A 1 -1.20 -0.01 3.02
C MET A 1 0.14 -0.26 3.70
N GLY A 2 0.64 0.72 4.44
CA GLY A 2 1.88 0.64 5.20
C GLY A 2 3.11 0.71 4.29
N LEU A 3 3.48 1.91 3.82
CA LEU A 3 4.73 2.06 3.06
C LEU A 3 5.93 1.64 3.92
N GLY A 4 5.91 2.04 5.19
CA GLY A 4 7.00 1.81 6.12
C GLY A 4 8.26 2.60 5.78
N THR A 5 9.35 2.28 6.46
CA THR A 5 10.66 2.97 6.37
C THR A 5 11.79 2.04 5.92
N PHE A 6 11.46 0.80 5.56
CA PHE A 6 12.42 -0.27 5.27
C PHE A 6 12.45 -0.65 3.79
N GLY A 7 11.93 0.21 2.90
CA GLY A 7 12.07 0.08 1.44
C GLY A 7 11.20 -0.99 0.76
N GLY A 8 10.69 -2.00 1.47
CA GLY A 8 9.89 -3.07 0.84
C GLY A 8 8.66 -2.57 0.06
N GLY A 9 7.95 -1.57 0.59
CA GLY A 9 6.82 -0.94 -0.10
C GLY A 9 7.23 -0.04 -1.27
N VAL A 10 8.44 0.52 -1.25
CA VAL A 10 8.94 1.45 -2.29
C VAL A 10 9.05 0.75 -3.63
N GLY A 11 9.73 -0.39 -3.69
CA GLY A 11 9.92 -1.13 -4.95
C GLY A 11 8.60 -1.55 -5.59
N CYS A 12 7.65 -1.98 -4.77
CA CYS A 12 6.31 -2.35 -5.23
C CYS A 12 5.56 -1.16 -5.84
N VAL A 13 5.59 -0.01 -5.18
CA VAL A 13 4.94 1.21 -5.67
C VAL A 13 5.58 1.70 -6.98
N SER A 14 6.91 1.74 -7.05
CA SER A 14 7.62 2.14 -8.27
C SER A 14 7.23 1.26 -9.46
N TRP A 15 7.22 -0.06 -9.27
CA TRP A 15 6.83 -0.99 -10.31
C TRP A 15 5.37 -0.80 -10.76
N LEU A 16 4.43 -0.60 -9.83
CA LEU A 16 3.02 -0.33 -10.17
C LEU A 16 2.85 0.97 -10.98
N LEU A 17 3.58 2.02 -10.64
CA LEU A 17 3.59 3.28 -11.39
C LEU A 17 4.14 3.08 -12.81
N GLU A 18 5.12 2.20 -13.00
CA GLU A 18 5.64 1.83 -14.32
C GLU A 18 4.62 1.02 -15.13
N GLN A 19 3.77 0.22 -14.48
CA GLN A 19 2.65 -0.47 -15.13
C GLN A 19 1.46 0.46 -15.45
N GLY A 20 1.52 1.73 -15.05
CA GLY A 20 0.46 2.72 -15.29
C GLY A 20 -0.73 2.63 -14.32
N ALA A 21 -0.55 1.99 -13.15
CA ALA A 21 -1.58 1.94 -12.13
C ALA A 21 -1.81 3.32 -11.48
N ASP A 22 -3.05 3.59 -11.07
CA ASP A 22 -3.37 4.70 -10.15
C ASP A 22 -3.12 4.24 -8.71
N VAL A 23 -2.14 4.86 -8.05
CA VAL A 23 -1.63 4.37 -6.76
C VAL A 23 -1.97 5.33 -5.64
N THR A 24 -2.71 4.82 -4.65
CA THR A 24 -2.83 5.45 -3.34
C THR A 24 -1.88 4.80 -2.33
N ILE A 25 -1.02 5.59 -1.71
CA ILE A 25 -0.19 5.17 -0.58
C ILE A 25 -0.86 5.64 0.71
N THR A 26 -1.14 4.70 1.60
CA THR A 26 -1.68 5.03 2.93
C THR A 26 -0.86 4.43 4.06
N ASP A 27 -0.56 5.24 5.08
CA ASP A 27 0.25 4.88 6.24
C ASP A 27 -0.18 5.72 7.45
N LEU A 28 -0.07 5.14 8.66
CA LEU A 28 -0.35 5.87 9.91
C LEU A 28 0.78 6.82 10.29
N ARG A 29 1.98 6.65 9.72
CA ARG A 29 3.10 7.57 9.88
C ARG A 29 2.87 8.82 9.03
N ASP A 30 3.43 9.92 9.48
CA ASP A 30 3.38 11.19 8.76
C ASP A 30 4.43 11.27 7.64
N GLU A 31 4.34 12.32 6.85
CA GLU A 31 5.25 12.59 5.74
C GLU A 31 6.70 12.77 6.21
N GLN A 32 6.92 13.42 7.36
CA GLN A 32 8.26 13.61 7.90
C GLN A 32 8.95 12.27 8.21
N THR A 33 8.22 11.35 8.84
CA THR A 33 8.75 10.01 9.18
C THR A 33 8.99 9.17 7.93
N LEU A 34 8.13 9.30 6.91
CA LEU A 34 8.23 8.55 5.65
C LEU A 34 9.13 9.21 4.61
N GLY A 35 9.60 10.42 4.86
CA GLY A 35 10.41 11.23 3.93
C GLY A 35 11.56 10.46 3.26
N PRO A 36 12.38 9.69 4.01
CA PRO A 36 13.42 8.86 3.40
C PRO A 36 12.87 7.90 2.34
N SER A 37 11.82 7.13 2.65
CA SER A 37 11.22 6.18 1.70
C SER A 37 10.50 6.85 0.54
N LEU A 38 9.81 7.96 0.78
CA LEU A 38 9.17 8.74 -0.29
C LEU A 38 10.20 9.30 -1.27
N SER A 39 11.41 9.64 -0.81
CA SER A 39 12.47 10.19 -1.68
C SER A 39 13.09 9.17 -2.65
N GLU A 40 12.81 7.87 -2.47
CA GLU A 40 13.40 6.80 -3.28
C GLU A 40 12.68 6.58 -4.63
N PHE A 41 11.53 7.23 -4.87
CA PHE A 41 10.74 7.05 -6.08
C PHE A 41 9.90 8.30 -6.42
N GLU A 42 9.22 8.27 -7.58
CA GLU A 42 8.35 9.35 -8.05
C GLU A 42 7.01 9.43 -7.29
N HIS A 43 7.04 9.52 -5.96
CA HIS A 43 5.86 9.51 -5.08
C HIS A 43 4.83 10.61 -5.39
N GLN A 44 5.25 11.68 -6.08
CA GLN A 44 4.36 12.75 -6.54
C GLN A 44 3.32 12.28 -7.57
N ARG A 45 3.54 11.11 -8.20
CA ARG A 45 2.58 10.46 -9.09
C ARG A 45 1.53 9.65 -8.33
N CYS A 46 1.70 9.46 -7.02
CA CYS A 46 0.75 8.78 -6.17
C CYS A 46 -0.14 9.78 -5.40
N ARG A 47 -1.34 9.34 -5.03
CA ARG A 47 -2.09 9.99 -3.95
C ARG A 47 -1.55 9.53 -2.60
N LEU A 48 -1.25 10.48 -1.71
CA LEU A 48 -0.74 10.19 -0.36
C LEU A 48 -1.81 10.41 0.71
N VAL A 49 -2.05 9.39 1.53
CA VAL A 49 -2.93 9.45 2.71
C VAL A 49 -2.13 9.05 3.93
N LEU A 50 -1.45 10.03 4.51
CA LEU A 50 -0.50 9.85 5.61
C LEU A 50 -1.07 10.34 6.94
N GLY A 51 -0.53 9.82 8.05
CA GLY A 51 -1.03 10.07 9.40
C GLY A 51 -2.38 9.43 9.70
N ARG A 52 -2.96 8.70 8.74
CA ARG A 52 -4.29 8.09 8.82
C ARG A 52 -4.50 7.06 7.72
N HIS A 53 -5.61 6.35 7.82
CA HIS A 53 -6.21 5.60 6.72
C HIS A 53 -7.60 6.17 6.46
N ALA A 54 -8.06 6.16 5.21
CA ALA A 54 -9.43 6.50 4.85
C ALA A 54 -10.16 5.22 4.41
N ALA A 55 -11.25 4.86 5.07
CA ALA A 55 -11.96 3.60 4.78
C ALA A 55 -12.42 3.47 3.31
N ALA A 56 -12.78 4.59 2.67
CA ALA A 56 -13.14 4.62 1.25
C ALA A 56 -12.02 4.07 0.35
N ASP A 57 -10.75 4.37 0.66
CA ASP A 57 -9.60 3.88 -0.11
C ASP A 57 -9.49 2.33 -0.08
N PHE A 58 -10.09 1.67 0.93
CA PHE A 58 -10.07 0.21 1.06
C PHE A 58 -11.32 -0.44 0.45
N ALA A 59 -12.42 0.30 0.36
CA ALA A 59 -13.67 -0.19 -0.24
C ALA A 59 -13.71 -0.01 -1.77
N GLU A 60 -12.97 0.97 -2.29
CA GLU A 60 -13.05 1.40 -3.69
C GLU A 60 -11.84 0.98 -4.54
N ALA A 61 -10.75 0.51 -3.93
CA ALA A 61 -9.56 0.08 -4.66
C ALA A 61 -9.81 -1.24 -5.42
N ASP A 62 -9.11 -1.43 -6.55
CA ASP A 62 -9.16 -2.69 -7.30
C ASP A 62 -8.32 -3.81 -6.65
N LEU A 63 -7.29 -3.43 -5.88
CA LEU A 63 -6.37 -4.33 -5.17
C LEU A 63 -5.75 -3.61 -3.98
N ILE A 64 -5.61 -4.31 -2.86
CA ILE A 64 -4.86 -3.80 -1.70
C ILE A 64 -3.58 -4.61 -1.51
N ILE A 65 -2.45 -3.91 -1.56
CA ILE A 65 -1.15 -4.47 -1.19
C ILE A 65 -0.89 -4.15 0.28
N VAL A 66 -0.85 -5.17 1.12
CA VAL A 66 -0.64 -5.06 2.57
C VAL A 66 0.82 -5.36 2.87
N ASN A 67 1.54 -4.40 3.42
CA ASN A 67 2.89 -4.65 3.90
C ASN A 67 2.88 -5.70 5.03
N PRO A 68 3.70 -6.78 4.96
CA PRO A 68 3.77 -7.84 5.97
C PRO A 68 4.07 -7.33 7.39
N ALA A 69 4.71 -6.17 7.52
CA ALA A 69 5.01 -5.55 8.81
C ALA A 69 3.78 -4.93 9.50
N VAL A 70 2.62 -4.85 8.82
CA VAL A 70 1.37 -4.40 9.44
C VAL A 70 0.93 -5.43 10.49
N PRO A 71 0.86 -5.06 11.78
CA PRO A 71 0.54 -6.01 12.83
C PRO A 71 -0.93 -6.42 12.79
N LYS A 72 -1.19 -7.69 13.11
CA LYS A 72 -2.54 -8.26 13.26
C LYS A 72 -3.50 -7.92 12.10
N PRO A 73 -3.11 -8.19 10.83
CA PRO A 73 -3.86 -7.78 9.65
C PRO A 73 -5.32 -8.28 9.67
N TRP A 74 -5.56 -9.50 10.15
CA TRP A 74 -6.90 -10.09 10.28
C TRP A 74 -7.84 -9.39 11.29
N SER A 75 -7.31 -8.48 12.10
CA SER A 75 -8.09 -7.64 13.02
C SER A 75 -8.07 -6.16 12.64
N ASN A 76 -7.45 -5.81 11.51
CA ASN A 76 -7.34 -4.43 11.06
C ASN A 76 -8.70 -3.96 10.51
N PRO A 77 -9.31 -2.90 11.07
CA PRO A 77 -10.63 -2.46 10.65
C PRO A 77 -10.69 -2.03 9.18
N TYR A 78 -9.60 -1.51 8.62
CA TYR A 78 -9.54 -1.10 7.22
C TYR A 78 -9.43 -2.30 6.27
N LEU A 79 -8.72 -3.37 6.67
CA LEU A 79 -8.68 -4.60 5.88
C LEU A 79 -10.02 -5.34 5.93
N LYS A 80 -10.76 -5.23 7.05
CA LYS A 80 -12.12 -5.73 7.14
C LYS A 80 -13.08 -5.01 6.18
N VAL A 81 -12.92 -3.70 6.00
CA VAL A 81 -13.68 -2.93 4.99
C VAL A 81 -13.42 -3.47 3.58
N ALA A 82 -12.15 -3.75 3.25
CA ALA A 82 -11.78 -4.33 1.97
C ALA A 82 -12.40 -5.72 1.76
N GLU A 83 -12.31 -6.58 2.79
CA GLU A 83 -12.91 -7.91 2.78
C GLU A 83 -14.43 -7.85 2.58
N GLU A 84 -15.13 -6.98 3.31
CA GLU A 84 -16.58 -6.79 3.20
C GLU A 84 -17.00 -6.23 1.84
N ALA A 85 -16.15 -5.42 1.21
CA ALA A 85 -16.35 -4.90 -0.15
C ALA A 85 -15.93 -5.91 -1.25
N GLY A 86 -15.33 -7.04 -0.88
CA GLY A 86 -14.85 -8.05 -1.84
C GLY A 86 -13.58 -7.64 -2.59
N ILE A 87 -12.82 -6.68 -2.06
CA ILE A 87 -11.57 -6.22 -2.67
C ILE A 87 -10.46 -7.24 -2.40
N PRO A 88 -9.75 -7.74 -3.43
CA PRO A 88 -8.66 -8.66 -3.24
C PRO A 88 -7.50 -8.00 -2.46
N MET A 89 -6.84 -8.80 -1.63
CA MET A 89 -5.70 -8.35 -0.82
C MET A 89 -4.53 -9.30 -1.02
N CYS A 90 -3.34 -8.75 -1.21
CA CYS A 90 -2.10 -9.52 -1.30
C CYS A 90 -0.95 -8.79 -0.60
N THR A 91 0.24 -9.38 -0.62
CA THR A 91 1.49 -8.69 -0.25
C THR A 91 2.29 -8.37 -1.51
N GLU A 92 3.32 -7.55 -1.39
CA GLU A 92 4.29 -7.31 -2.47
C GLU A 92 5.02 -8.59 -2.88
N ILE A 93 5.26 -9.49 -1.93
CA ILE A 93 5.90 -10.79 -2.18
C ILE A 93 4.98 -11.67 -3.04
N SER A 94 3.70 -11.78 -2.66
CA SER A 94 2.72 -12.56 -3.42
C SER A 94 2.57 -12.01 -4.85
N LEU A 95 2.49 -10.69 -4.98
CA LEU A 95 2.38 -10.04 -6.28
C LEU A 95 3.59 -10.36 -7.17
N LEU A 96 4.80 -10.39 -6.61
CA LEU A 96 6.01 -10.77 -7.33
C LEU A 96 5.99 -12.25 -7.73
N THR A 97 5.66 -13.15 -6.80
CA THR A 97 5.66 -14.60 -7.07
C THR A 97 4.68 -14.97 -8.17
N ASP A 98 3.50 -14.35 -8.20
CA ASP A 98 2.47 -14.55 -9.24
C ASP A 98 2.93 -14.11 -10.65
N ARG A 99 4.08 -13.45 -10.76
CA ARG A 99 4.68 -13.00 -12.03
C ARG A 99 5.92 -13.79 -12.45
N LEU A 100 6.37 -14.75 -11.62
CA LEU A 100 7.50 -15.61 -11.93
C LEU A 100 7.09 -16.92 -12.64
N ASP A 101 5.79 -17.19 -12.70
CA ASP A 101 5.19 -18.30 -13.45
C ASP A 101 4.94 -17.91 -14.93
#